data_AF-A0A818I683-F1
#
_entry.id   AF-A0A818I683-F1
#
_cell.length_a   1.000
_cell.length_b   1.000
_cell.length_c   1.000
_cell.angle_alpha   90.00
_cell.angle_beta   90.00
_cell.angle_gamma   90.00
#
_symmetry.space_group_name_H-M   'P 1'
#
loop_
_entity.id
_entity.type
_entity.pdbx_description
1 polymer ?
#
loop_
_entity_poly.entity_id
_entity_poly.type
_entity_poly.pdbx_seq_one_letter_code
_entity_poly.pdbx_strand_id
1 'polypeptide(L)'
;MTEDFMQHVDAQTAEAMAFYAIEERLKEQGRSCNDFGIPSSSSVPYSFEPKIINKEEELRIGQEMYAMLNRDQRSAVDAILAVHHKQSTTAGSCFFIGRSGGTGKTYIYNTLYHLFMGQGVHVMPVAWTEIAASLLPNGRTVHSRFKLPVPILKTCTSSIQPNSMEDEEIRRTEVFIWDEAPMAASDALKAADILLRDTMNINAPFGGKIMILGGDFRQFFQSFDSQADQN
;
A
#
# COMPACT_ATOMS: atom_id res chain seq x y z
N MET A 1 -14.27 -4.96 -9.98
CA MET A 1 -13.50 -4.19 -10.98
C MET A 1 -14.12 -2.84 -11.24
N THR A 2 -15.26 -2.71 -11.94
CA THR A 2 -15.92 -1.40 -12.12
C THR A 2 -16.27 -0.75 -10.78
N GLU A 3 -16.87 -1.52 -9.86
CA GLU A 3 -17.19 -1.05 -8.51
C GLU A 3 -15.97 -0.60 -7.69
N ASP A 4 -14.78 -1.14 -7.96
CA ASP A 4 -13.52 -0.77 -7.31
C ASP A 4 -13.07 0.64 -7.74
N PHE A 5 -13.47 1.06 -8.94
CA PHE A 5 -13.22 2.41 -9.47
C PHE A 5 -14.36 3.38 -9.13
N MET A 6 -15.60 2.89 -8.97
CA MET A 6 -16.77 3.72 -8.64
C MET A 6 -16.67 4.42 -7.27
N GLN A 7 -15.79 3.97 -6.38
CA GLN A 7 -15.53 4.70 -5.13
C GLN A 7 -14.87 6.07 -5.37
N HIS A 8 -14.35 6.33 -6.57
CA HIS A 8 -13.45 7.44 -6.84
C HIS A 8 -13.66 8.16 -8.20
N VAL A 9 -14.51 7.62 -9.09
CA VAL A 9 -14.87 8.23 -10.38
C VAL A 9 -16.34 7.92 -10.73
N ASP A 10 -16.90 8.65 -11.69
CA ASP A 10 -18.26 8.38 -12.19
C ASP A 10 -18.36 7.02 -12.90
N ALA A 11 -19.59 6.50 -13.02
CA ALA A 11 -19.84 5.13 -13.49
C ALA A 11 -19.26 4.82 -14.88
N GLN A 12 -19.28 5.80 -15.80
CA GLN A 12 -18.76 5.59 -17.16
C GLN A 12 -17.23 5.52 -17.16
N THR A 13 -16.58 6.33 -16.33
CA THR A 13 -15.13 6.31 -16.15
C THR A 13 -14.67 5.05 -15.41
N ALA A 14 -15.40 4.62 -14.38
CA ALA A 14 -15.13 3.38 -13.67
C ALA A 14 -15.19 2.16 -14.60
N GLU A 15 -16.15 2.17 -15.51
CA GLU A 15 -16.37 1.10 -16.48
C GLU A 15 -15.24 1.08 -17.53
N ALA A 16 -14.84 2.25 -18.03
CA ALA A 16 -13.69 2.37 -18.93
C ALA A 16 -12.37 1.92 -18.27
N MET A 17 -12.15 2.22 -16.99
CA MET A 17 -10.99 1.77 -16.22
C MET A 17 -10.97 0.25 -16.03
N ALA A 18 -12.13 -0.35 -15.77
CA ALA A 18 -12.26 -1.80 -15.71
C ALA A 18 -11.89 -2.47 -17.04
N PHE A 19 -12.38 -1.93 -18.17
CA PHE A 19 -12.02 -2.45 -19.49
C PHE A 19 -10.55 -2.27 -19.84
N TYR A 20 -9.93 -1.16 -19.46
CA TYR A 20 -8.49 -0.95 -19.65
C TYR A 20 -7.66 -1.96 -18.84
N ALA A 21 -7.98 -2.15 -17.56
CA ALA A 21 -7.27 -3.11 -16.71
C ALA A 21 -7.43 -4.56 -17.19
N ILE A 22 -8.58 -4.90 -17.78
CA ILE A 22 -8.81 -6.19 -18.43
C ILE A 22 -7.94 -6.31 -19.68
N GLU A 23 -7.93 -5.30 -20.55
CA GLU A 23 -7.13 -5.28 -21.79
C GLU A 23 -5.63 -5.44 -21.50
N GLU A 24 -5.11 -4.79 -20.46
CA GLU A 24 -3.70 -4.90 -20.05
C GLU A 24 -3.34 -6.33 -19.64
N ARG A 25 -4.17 -6.95 -18.79
CA ARG A 25 -3.99 -8.36 -18.38
C ARG A 25 -4.14 -9.35 -19.53
N LEU A 26 -5.02 -9.05 -20.48
CA LEU A 26 -5.17 -9.89 -21.67
C LEU A 26 -3.95 -9.77 -22.59
N LYS A 27 -3.37 -8.57 -22.72
CA LYS A 27 -2.13 -8.34 -23.49
C LYS A 27 -0.93 -9.09 -22.91
N GLU A 28 -0.83 -9.20 -21.59
CA GLU A 28 0.17 -10.07 -20.93
C GLU A 28 0.06 -11.55 -21.36
N GLN A 29 -1.11 -11.98 -21.82
CA GLN A 29 -1.39 -13.32 -22.32
C GLN A 29 -1.47 -13.38 -23.86
N GLY A 30 -1.08 -12.31 -24.55
CA GLY A 30 -1.14 -12.20 -26.02
C GLY A 30 -2.57 -12.15 -26.59
N ARG A 31 -3.55 -11.73 -25.80
CA ARG A 31 -4.97 -11.61 -26.18
C ARG A 31 -5.47 -10.17 -26.04
N SER A 32 -6.67 -9.89 -26.55
CA SER A 32 -7.35 -8.60 -26.46
C SER A 32 -8.81 -8.78 -26.01
N CYS A 33 -9.44 -7.74 -25.46
CA CYS A 33 -10.87 -7.73 -25.13
C CYS A 33 -11.75 -8.12 -26.32
N ASN A 34 -11.31 -7.77 -27.55
CA ASN A 34 -12.01 -8.14 -28.77
C ASN A 34 -12.12 -9.67 -28.96
N ASP A 35 -11.13 -10.44 -28.47
CA ASP A 35 -11.13 -11.91 -28.56
C ASP A 35 -12.24 -12.56 -27.70
N PHE A 36 -12.79 -11.81 -26.75
CA PHE A 36 -13.82 -12.25 -25.81
C PHE A 36 -15.15 -11.50 -25.99
N GLY A 37 -15.29 -10.71 -27.07
CA GLY A 37 -16.49 -9.90 -27.32
C GLY A 37 -16.71 -8.76 -26.33
N ILE A 38 -15.65 -8.36 -25.63
CA ILE A 38 -15.67 -7.23 -24.67
C ILE A 38 -15.38 -5.95 -25.47
N PRO A 39 -16.10 -4.83 -25.24
CA PRO A 39 -15.84 -3.57 -25.92
C PRO A 39 -14.39 -3.11 -25.71
N SER A 40 -13.61 -2.97 -26.78
CA SER A 40 -12.24 -2.42 -26.71
C SER A 40 -12.26 -0.91 -26.47
N SER A 41 -11.33 -0.41 -25.65
CA SER A 41 -11.25 0.97 -25.13
C SER A 41 -10.99 2.08 -26.17
N SER A 42 -11.28 1.85 -27.44
CA SER A 42 -10.91 2.71 -28.57
C SER A 42 -11.66 4.05 -28.65
N SER A 43 -12.62 4.34 -27.76
CA SER A 43 -13.50 5.52 -27.89
C SER A 43 -13.35 6.58 -26.80
N VAL A 44 -12.38 6.46 -25.88
CA VAL A 44 -12.10 7.55 -24.93
C VAL A 44 -10.59 7.83 -24.92
N PRO A 45 -10.12 8.94 -25.52
CA PRO A 45 -8.74 9.37 -25.36
C PRO A 45 -8.57 9.84 -23.91
N TYR A 46 -8.27 8.90 -23.01
CA TYR A 46 -7.97 9.23 -21.63
C TYR A 46 -6.48 9.54 -21.52
N SER A 47 -6.15 10.82 -21.49
CA SER A 47 -4.96 11.30 -20.81
C SER A 47 -5.10 10.93 -19.35
N PHE A 48 -4.11 10.24 -18.79
CA PHE A 48 -3.98 10.03 -17.35
C PHE A 48 -3.90 11.41 -16.70
N GLU A 49 -5.03 11.99 -16.31
CA GLU A 49 -5.02 13.20 -15.50
C GLU A 49 -4.67 12.73 -14.09
N PRO A 50 -3.45 13.01 -13.59
CA PRO A 50 -3.08 12.60 -12.25
C PRO A 50 -4.10 13.22 -11.29
N LYS A 51 -4.67 12.39 -10.42
CA LYS A 51 -5.55 12.80 -9.32
C LYS A 51 -4.91 14.01 -8.64
N ILE A 52 -5.48 15.21 -8.85
CA ILE A 52 -4.95 16.43 -8.25
C ILE A 52 -5.24 16.32 -6.76
N ILE A 53 -4.26 15.84 -6.01
CA ILE A 53 -4.34 15.79 -4.56
C ILE A 53 -4.31 17.23 -4.06
N ASN A 54 -5.43 17.68 -3.50
CA ASN A 54 -5.49 18.97 -2.83
C ASN A 54 -4.76 18.85 -1.49
N LYS A 55 -3.47 19.22 -1.50
CA LYS A 55 -2.60 19.15 -0.33
C LYS A 55 -3.17 19.91 0.87
N GLU A 56 -3.83 21.03 0.64
CA GLU A 56 -4.43 21.83 1.72
C GLU A 56 -5.57 21.07 2.41
N GLU A 57 -6.41 20.40 1.63
CA GLU A 57 -7.52 19.61 2.17
C GLU A 57 -7.03 18.36 2.90
N GLU A 58 -6.05 17.65 2.33
CA GLU A 58 -5.40 16.51 3.01
C GLU A 58 -4.77 16.94 4.34
N LEU A 59 -4.08 18.08 4.36
CA LEU A 59 -3.48 18.62 5.58
C LEU A 59 -4.56 18.97 6.62
N ARG A 60 -5.67 19.61 6.20
CA ARG A 60 -6.80 19.94 7.07
C ARG A 60 -7.40 18.70 7.71
N ILE A 61 -7.70 17.68 6.91
CA ILE A 61 -8.22 16.38 7.39
C ILE A 61 -7.23 15.76 8.38
N GLY A 62 -5.94 15.71 8.02
CA GLY A 62 -4.89 15.16 8.88
C GLY A 62 -4.80 15.87 10.22
N GLN A 63 -4.90 17.20 10.25
CA GLN A 63 -4.87 18.01 11.48
C GLN A 63 -6.11 17.78 12.36
N GLU A 64 -7.30 17.66 11.77
CA GLU A 64 -8.53 17.34 12.49
C GLU A 64 -8.45 15.95 13.14
N MET A 65 -7.96 14.96 12.40
CA MET A 65 -7.76 13.62 12.93
C MET A 65 -6.69 13.60 14.03
N TYR A 66 -5.58 14.31 13.84
CA TYR A 66 -4.51 14.45 14.82
C TYR A 66 -5.00 15.05 16.15
N ALA A 67 -5.93 16.02 16.08
CA ALA A 67 -6.53 16.63 17.27
C ALA A 67 -7.33 15.62 18.11
N MET A 68 -7.90 14.59 17.49
CA MET A 68 -8.69 13.55 18.15
C MET A 68 -7.86 12.37 18.70
N LEU A 69 -6.56 12.32 18.42
CA LEU A 69 -5.69 11.25 18.92
C LEU A 69 -5.56 11.29 20.45
N ASN A 70 -5.59 10.11 21.06
CA ASN A 70 -5.19 10.00 22.47
C ASN A 70 -3.67 10.18 22.62
N ARG A 71 -3.22 10.33 23.87
CA ARG A 71 -1.81 10.61 24.21
C ARG A 71 -0.82 9.63 23.58
N ASP A 72 -1.11 8.33 23.63
CA ASP A 72 -0.20 7.30 23.14
C ASP A 72 -0.17 7.26 21.60
N GLN A 73 -1.33 7.39 20.96
CA GLN A 73 -1.43 7.49 19.51
C GLN A 73 -0.70 8.73 18.98
N ARG A 74 -0.89 9.87 19.64
CA ARG A 74 -0.19 11.11 19.30
C ARG A 74 1.32 10.94 19.44
N SER A 75 1.79 10.35 20.53
CA SER A 75 3.22 10.08 20.73
C SER A 75 3.80 9.21 19.61
N ALA A 76 3.05 8.23 19.11
CA ALA A 76 3.49 7.40 17.99
C ALA A 76 3.55 8.19 16.68
N VAL A 77 2.53 9.00 16.40
CA VAL A 77 2.50 9.87 15.21
C VAL A 77 3.64 10.87 15.21
N ASP A 78 3.87 11.55 16.35
CA ASP A 78 4.94 12.54 16.49
C ASP A 78 6.33 11.93 16.27
N ALA A 79 6.56 10.72 16.78
CA ALA A 79 7.82 10.02 16.59
C ALA A 79 8.09 9.71 15.11
N ILE A 80 7.05 9.28 14.38
CA ILE A 80 7.14 8.96 12.94
C ILE A 80 7.38 10.23 12.12
N LEU A 81 6.61 11.29 12.37
CA LEU A 81 6.79 12.59 11.70
C LEU A 81 8.19 13.17 11.96
N ALA A 82 8.68 13.09 13.19
CA ALA A 82 10.00 13.60 13.55
C ALA A 82 11.14 12.88 12.80
N VAL A 83 11.01 11.58 12.54
CA VAL A 83 12.00 10.84 11.74
C VAL A 83 11.98 11.29 10.28
N HIS A 84 10.79 11.46 9.69
CA HIS A 84 10.68 11.99 8.34
C HIS A 84 11.30 13.39 8.20
N HIS A 85 11.00 14.31 9.14
CA HIS A 85 11.55 15.67 9.13
C HIS A 85 13.06 15.75 9.31
N LYS A 86 13.68 14.76 9.98
CA LYS A 86 15.14 14.74 10.21
C LYS A 86 15.96 14.34 8.98
N GLN A 87 15.33 13.83 7.91
CA GLN A 87 15.97 13.40 6.65
C GLN A 87 17.19 12.46 6.81
N SER A 88 17.35 11.81 7.96
CA SER A 88 18.51 10.94 8.27
C SER A 88 18.19 9.49 7.91
N THR A 89 18.44 9.12 6.66
CA THR A 89 18.01 7.88 5.98
C THR A 89 18.71 6.58 6.39
N THR A 90 19.35 6.50 7.56
CA THR A 90 20.20 5.34 7.89
C THR A 90 19.94 4.64 9.23
N ALA A 91 19.20 5.23 10.17
CA ALA A 91 18.85 4.57 11.42
C ALA A 91 17.45 4.96 11.91
N GLY A 92 16.57 3.97 12.08
CA GLY A 92 15.25 4.16 12.73
C GLY A 92 14.07 4.48 11.79
N SER A 93 14.14 4.11 10.50
CA SER A 93 13.05 4.34 9.55
C SER A 93 11.94 3.27 9.58
N CYS A 94 12.05 2.24 10.41
CA CYS A 94 11.04 1.18 10.54
C CYS A 94 10.34 1.26 11.90
N PHE A 95 9.02 1.36 11.87
CA PHE A 95 8.14 1.45 13.02
C PHE A 95 7.15 0.30 13.03
N PHE A 96 6.83 -0.21 14.22
CA PHE A 96 5.76 -1.19 14.38
C PHE A 96 4.69 -0.65 15.33
N ILE A 97 3.44 -0.58 14.86
CA ILE A 97 2.28 -0.14 15.64
C ILE A 97 1.55 -1.37 16.15
N GLY A 98 1.98 -1.87 17.32
CA GLY A 98 1.35 -2.99 18.00
C GLY A 98 0.21 -2.55 18.90
N ARG A 99 -1.02 -2.92 18.59
CA ARG A 99 -2.17 -2.80 19.50
C ARG A 99 -3.13 -3.96 19.30
N SER A 100 -3.88 -4.36 20.34
CA SER A 100 -4.97 -5.33 20.20
C SER A 100 -6.01 -4.84 19.17
N GLY A 101 -6.73 -5.76 18.54
CA GLY A 101 -7.89 -5.44 17.68
C GLY A 101 -8.82 -4.39 18.29
N GLY A 102 -9.38 -3.50 17.44
CA GLY A 102 -10.37 -2.49 17.85
C GLY A 102 -9.83 -1.20 18.48
N THR A 103 -8.52 -0.99 18.53
CA THR A 103 -7.91 0.13 19.27
C THR A 103 -7.47 1.33 18.42
N GLY A 104 -8.02 1.47 17.21
CA GLY A 104 -7.80 2.64 16.35
C GLY A 104 -6.46 2.67 15.60
N LYS A 105 -5.84 1.52 15.30
CA LYS A 105 -4.60 1.45 14.49
C LYS A 105 -4.80 2.07 13.09
N THR A 106 -5.88 1.71 12.42
CA THR A 106 -6.29 2.29 11.13
C THR A 106 -6.44 3.80 11.21
N TYR A 107 -6.93 4.32 12.33
CA TYR A 107 -7.04 5.77 12.54
C TYR A 107 -5.66 6.46 12.58
N ILE A 108 -4.65 5.81 13.18
CA ILE A 108 -3.26 6.31 13.16
C ILE A 108 -2.71 6.30 11.73
N TYR A 109 -2.92 5.22 10.98
CA TYR A 109 -2.47 5.12 9.58
C TYR A 109 -3.08 6.21 8.71
N ASN A 110 -4.39 6.42 8.83
CA ASN A 110 -5.11 7.44 8.07
C ASN A 110 -4.66 8.85 8.46
N THR A 111 -4.44 9.10 9.76
CA THR A 111 -3.89 10.38 10.22
C THR A 111 -2.52 10.64 9.60
N LEU A 112 -1.61 9.65 9.65
CA LEU A 112 -0.28 9.77 9.05
C LEU A 112 -0.34 9.96 7.54
N TYR A 113 -1.21 9.21 6.85
CA TYR A 113 -1.44 9.35 5.42
C TYR A 113 -1.81 10.80 5.07
N HIS A 114 -2.87 11.35 5.67
CA HIS A 114 -3.35 12.70 5.36
C HIS A 114 -2.32 13.78 5.69
N LEU A 115 -1.63 13.67 6.83
CA LEU A 115 -0.57 14.62 7.21
C LEU A 115 0.59 14.60 6.19
N PHE A 116 1.04 13.42 5.77
CA PHE A 116 2.11 13.28 4.79
C PHE A 116 1.69 13.75 3.39
N MET A 117 0.49 13.36 2.94
CA MET A 117 -0.04 13.79 1.65
C MET A 117 -0.21 15.31 1.59
N GLY A 118 -0.65 15.94 2.70
CA GLY A 118 -0.72 17.38 2.83
C GLY A 118 0.65 18.09 2.78
N GLN A 119 1.71 17.40 3.22
CA GLN A 119 3.10 17.85 3.06
C GLN A 119 3.68 17.57 1.67
N GLY A 120 2.93 16.89 0.80
CA GLY A 120 3.39 16.49 -0.53
C GLY A 120 4.32 15.28 -0.55
N VAL A 121 4.34 14.51 0.53
CA VAL A 121 5.12 13.27 0.67
C VAL A 121 4.38 12.13 -0.04
N HIS A 122 5.11 11.28 -0.76
CA HIS A 122 4.52 10.13 -1.41
C HIS A 122 4.35 8.97 -0.43
N VAL A 123 3.09 8.62 -0.11
CA VAL A 123 2.73 7.54 0.80
C VAL A 123 2.13 6.37 0.03
N MET A 124 2.55 5.15 0.38
CA MET A 124 2.01 3.91 -0.19
C MET A 124 1.41 3.01 0.91
N PRO A 125 0.07 3.02 1.07
CA PRO A 125 -0.62 2.10 1.95
C PRO A 125 -0.79 0.72 1.30
N VAL A 126 -0.44 -0.32 2.02
CA VAL A 126 -0.60 -1.71 1.62
C VAL A 126 -1.11 -2.56 2.78
N ALA A 127 -1.76 -3.67 2.47
CA ALA A 127 -2.11 -4.67 3.48
C ALA A 127 -2.02 -6.09 2.93
N TRP A 128 -1.98 -7.09 3.82
CA TRP A 128 -1.94 -8.49 3.39
C TRP A 128 -3.27 -8.93 2.76
N THR A 129 -4.40 -8.59 3.40
CA THR A 129 -5.74 -8.93 2.93
C THR A 129 -6.38 -7.77 2.17
N GLU A 130 -7.27 -8.08 1.25
CA GLU A 130 -8.03 -7.08 0.48
C GLU A 130 -8.94 -6.24 1.38
N ILE A 131 -9.56 -6.85 2.40
CA ILE A 131 -10.42 -6.17 3.36
C ILE A 131 -9.61 -5.15 4.19
N ALA A 132 -8.40 -5.50 4.62
CA ALA A 132 -7.54 -4.55 5.33
C ALA A 132 -7.06 -3.43 4.40
N ALA A 133 -6.75 -3.75 3.14
CA ALA A 133 -6.32 -2.76 2.16
C ALA A 133 -7.41 -1.71 1.86
N SER A 134 -8.68 -2.12 1.77
CA SER A 134 -9.79 -1.21 1.48
C SER A 134 -10.09 -0.21 2.61
N LEU A 135 -9.61 -0.48 3.83
CA LEU A 135 -9.71 0.44 4.96
C LEU A 135 -8.63 1.54 4.94
N LEU A 136 -7.64 1.43 4.05
CA LEU A 136 -6.56 2.39 3.88
C LEU A 136 -6.83 3.27 2.64
N PRO A 137 -6.54 4.58 2.69
CA PRO A 137 -6.67 5.48 1.56
C PRO A 137 -5.84 5.02 0.36
N ASN A 138 -6.50 4.76 -0.78
CA ASN A 138 -5.87 4.18 -1.97
C ASN A 138 -5.08 2.88 -1.69
N GLY A 139 -5.46 2.14 -0.65
CA GLY A 139 -4.77 0.92 -0.22
C GLY A 139 -4.89 -0.20 -1.24
N ARG A 140 -3.84 -1.01 -1.36
CA ARG A 140 -3.80 -2.20 -2.21
C ARG A 140 -3.20 -3.38 -1.47
N THR A 141 -3.45 -4.59 -1.96
CA THR A 141 -2.81 -5.77 -1.38
C THR A 141 -1.31 -5.77 -1.67
N VAL A 142 -0.50 -6.25 -0.73
CA VAL A 142 0.96 -6.41 -0.85
C VAL A 142 1.31 -7.18 -2.13
N HIS A 143 0.58 -8.26 -2.41
CA HIS A 143 0.76 -9.07 -3.61
C HIS A 143 0.58 -8.25 -4.90
N SER A 144 -0.48 -7.45 -4.99
CA SER A 144 -0.73 -6.62 -6.17
C SER A 144 0.30 -5.51 -6.32
N ARG A 145 0.74 -4.93 -5.18
CA ARG A 145 1.58 -3.74 -5.17
C ARG A 145 3.02 -4.03 -5.49
N PHE A 146 3.55 -5.12 -4.94
CA PHE A 146 4.92 -5.56 -5.17
C PHE A 146 5.01 -6.68 -6.21
N LYS A 147 3.91 -7.02 -6.89
CA LYS A 147 3.81 -8.13 -7.87
C LYS A 147 4.48 -9.40 -7.36
N LEU A 148 4.19 -9.77 -6.10
CA LEU A 148 4.78 -10.96 -5.48
C LEU A 148 4.09 -12.21 -6.03
N PRO A 149 4.84 -13.27 -6.39
CA PRO A 149 4.27 -14.51 -6.88
C PRO A 149 3.42 -15.20 -5.80
N VAL A 150 2.41 -15.96 -6.23
CA VAL A 150 1.54 -16.77 -5.36
C VAL A 150 1.73 -18.24 -5.74
N PRO A 151 2.19 -19.11 -4.83
CA PRO A 151 2.52 -18.86 -3.42
C PRO A 151 3.86 -18.12 -3.25
N ILE A 152 4.00 -17.34 -2.16
CA ILE A 152 5.27 -16.72 -1.78
C ILE A 152 6.18 -17.80 -1.18
N LEU A 153 7.29 -18.09 -1.87
CA LEU A 153 8.34 -18.98 -1.41
C LEU A 153 9.53 -18.16 -0.89
N LYS A 154 10.39 -18.79 -0.09
CA LYS A 154 11.59 -18.17 0.53
C LYS A 154 12.55 -17.51 -0.46
N THR A 155 12.53 -17.91 -1.72
CA THR A 155 13.39 -17.41 -2.80
C THR A 155 12.68 -16.44 -3.74
N CYS A 156 11.40 -16.13 -3.48
CA CYS A 156 10.63 -15.28 -4.35
C CYS A 156 11.10 -13.83 -4.26
N THR A 157 11.46 -13.27 -5.41
CA THR A 157 11.62 -11.84 -5.61
C THR A 157 10.38 -11.28 -6.31
N SER A 158 10.20 -9.97 -6.24
CA SER A 158 9.20 -9.28 -7.05
C SER A 158 9.46 -9.49 -8.55
N SER A 159 8.39 -9.51 -9.35
CA SER A 159 8.49 -9.50 -10.83
C SER A 159 8.52 -8.10 -11.44
N ILE A 160 8.57 -7.06 -10.61
CA ILE A 160 8.67 -5.67 -11.08
C ILE A 160 9.96 -5.49 -11.87
N GLN A 161 9.82 -4.96 -13.09
CA GLN A 161 10.94 -4.72 -13.99
C GLN A 161 11.59 -3.37 -13.68
N PRO A 162 12.94 -3.27 -13.73
CA PRO A 162 13.61 -1.99 -13.63
C PRO A 162 13.11 -1.00 -14.69
N ASN A 163 12.87 0.25 -14.29
CA ASN A 163 12.35 1.34 -15.10
C ASN A 163 10.90 1.13 -15.59
N SER A 164 10.14 0.22 -14.98
CA SER A 164 8.68 0.19 -15.17
C SER A 164 7.99 1.34 -14.43
N MET A 165 6.71 1.57 -14.74
CA MET A 165 5.90 2.57 -14.04
C MET A 165 5.79 2.27 -12.53
N GLU A 166 5.65 0.99 -12.17
CA GLU A 166 5.59 0.55 -10.76
C GLU A 166 6.91 0.78 -10.04
N ASP A 167 8.03 0.51 -10.70
CA ASP A 167 9.36 0.74 -10.16
C ASP A 167 9.63 2.24 -9.93
N GLU A 168 9.19 3.11 -10.84
CA GLU A 168 9.20 4.55 -10.63
C GLU A 168 8.33 4.99 -9.45
N GLU A 169 7.14 4.40 -9.31
CA GLU A 169 6.23 4.73 -8.21
C GLU A 169 6.80 4.31 -6.86
N ILE A 170 7.43 3.14 -6.79
CA ILE A 170 8.15 2.66 -5.61
C ILE A 170 9.34 3.56 -5.29
N ARG A 171 10.12 4.00 -6.30
CA ARG A 171 11.21 4.96 -6.09
C ARG A 171 10.74 6.28 -5.50
N ARG A 172 9.63 6.83 -6.02
CA ARG A 172 9.06 8.11 -5.56
C ARG A 172 8.46 8.00 -4.16
N THR A 173 7.94 6.83 -3.80
CA THR A 173 7.36 6.59 -2.46
C THR A 173 8.41 6.79 -1.38
N GLU A 174 8.08 7.56 -0.36
CA GLU A 174 8.97 7.83 0.78
C GLU A 174 8.53 7.06 2.03
N VAL A 175 7.21 6.88 2.18
CA VAL A 175 6.60 6.23 3.34
C VAL A 175 5.71 5.07 2.88
N PHE A 176 5.96 3.89 3.41
CA PHE A 176 5.09 2.73 3.26
C PHE A 176 4.33 2.49 4.55
N ILE A 177 3.02 2.34 4.44
CA ILE A 177 2.16 1.90 5.55
C ILE A 177 1.72 0.48 5.22
N TRP A 178 2.09 -0.49 6.05
CA TRP A 178 1.74 -1.89 5.85
C TRP A 178 0.89 -2.40 7.00
N ASP A 179 -0.41 -2.57 6.77
CA ASP A 179 -1.32 -3.19 7.75
C ASP A 179 -1.41 -4.71 7.61
N GLU A 180 -1.68 -5.39 8.72
CA GLU A 180 -1.59 -6.85 8.84
C GLU A 180 -0.23 -7.44 8.41
N ALA A 181 0.85 -6.71 8.66
CA ALA A 181 2.22 -7.16 8.41
C ALA A 181 2.57 -8.50 9.11
N PRO A 182 2.14 -8.78 10.35
CA PRO A 182 2.36 -10.09 10.98
C PRO A 182 1.68 -11.26 10.27
N MET A 183 0.57 -11.02 9.56
CA MET A 183 -0.11 -12.05 8.77
C MET A 183 0.64 -12.35 7.48
N ALA A 184 1.49 -11.43 7.02
CA ALA A 184 2.37 -11.71 5.91
C ALA A 184 3.37 -12.80 6.33
N ALA A 185 3.53 -13.82 5.49
CA ALA A 185 4.64 -14.75 5.65
C ALA A 185 5.94 -13.94 5.74
N SER A 186 6.85 -14.31 6.65
CA SER A 186 8.13 -13.58 6.83
C SER A 186 8.92 -13.37 5.53
N ASP A 187 8.63 -14.19 4.53
CA ASP A 187 9.22 -14.15 3.19
C ASP A 187 8.69 -12.99 2.34
N ALA A 188 7.45 -12.52 2.54
CA ALA A 188 6.91 -11.35 1.86
C ALA A 188 7.61 -10.06 2.30
N LEU A 189 7.89 -9.91 3.60
CA LEU A 189 8.66 -8.78 4.14
C LEU A 189 10.10 -8.79 3.61
N LYS A 190 10.73 -9.96 3.51
CA LYS A 190 12.07 -10.10 2.91
C LYS A 190 12.07 -9.76 1.42
N ALA A 191 11.07 -10.23 0.67
CA ALA A 191 10.94 -9.93 -0.75
C ALA A 191 10.76 -8.43 -0.99
N ALA A 192 9.96 -7.76 -0.16
CA ALA A 192 9.80 -6.30 -0.21
C ALA A 192 11.09 -5.56 0.16
N ASP A 193 11.83 -6.01 1.20
CA ASP A 193 13.12 -5.43 1.57
C ASP A 193 14.16 -5.56 0.45
N ILE A 194 14.29 -6.73 -0.17
CA ILE A 194 15.19 -6.97 -1.31
C ILE A 194 14.80 -6.05 -2.48
N LEU A 195 13.52 -6.03 -2.87
CA LEU A 195 13.04 -5.16 -3.94
C LEU A 195 13.37 -3.70 -3.67
N LEU A 196 13.09 -3.18 -2.47
CA LEU A 196 13.32 -1.77 -2.17
C LEU A 196 14.81 -1.41 -2.14
N ARG A 197 15.68 -2.32 -1.69
CA ARG A 197 17.13 -2.14 -1.76
C ARG A 197 17.62 -2.10 -3.20
N ASP A 198 17.11 -2.99 -4.05
CA ASP A 198 17.50 -3.09 -5.45
C ASP A 198 16.99 -1.87 -6.24
N THR A 199 15.72 -1.49 -6.08
CA THR A 199 15.10 -0.33 -6.74
C THR A 199 15.78 0.99 -6.34
N MET A 200 16.22 1.12 -5.08
CA MET A 200 16.91 2.32 -4.59
C MET A 200 18.43 2.28 -4.78
N ASN A 201 19.00 1.11 -5.07
CA ASN A 201 20.44 0.85 -5.05
C ASN A 201 21.11 1.27 -3.73
N ILE A 202 20.45 1.01 -2.60
CA ILE A 202 20.90 1.37 -1.24
C ILE A 202 20.82 0.14 -0.33
N ASN A 203 21.95 -0.28 0.25
CA ASN A 203 22.01 -1.44 1.16
C ASN A 203 21.64 -1.08 2.62
N ALA A 204 20.60 -0.27 2.79
CA ALA A 204 19.96 0.01 4.07
C ALA A 204 18.62 -0.74 4.14
N PRO A 205 18.07 -1.03 5.33
CA PRO A 205 16.76 -1.66 5.45
C PRO A 205 15.71 -0.92 4.59
N PHE A 206 14.99 -1.68 3.77
CA PHE A 206 13.97 -1.21 2.83
C PHE A 206 14.43 -0.07 1.92
N GLY A 207 15.72 -0.07 1.51
CA GLY A 207 16.28 0.96 0.64
C GLY A 207 16.32 2.36 1.28
N GLY A 208 16.27 2.45 2.62
CA GLY A 208 16.24 3.71 3.35
C GLY A 208 14.86 4.38 3.41
N LYS A 209 13.81 3.70 2.95
CA LYS A 209 12.42 4.18 3.03
C LYS A 209 11.88 4.08 4.45
N ILE A 210 10.84 4.86 4.74
CA ILE A 210 10.14 4.79 6.02
C ILE A 210 9.08 3.68 5.93
N MET A 211 9.18 2.70 6.81
CA MET A 211 8.23 1.59 6.93
C MET A 211 7.43 1.74 8.21
N ILE A 212 6.10 1.79 8.09
CA ILE A 212 5.16 1.78 9.22
C ILE A 212 4.41 0.47 9.14
N LEU A 213 4.85 -0.51 9.93
CA LEU A 213 4.25 -1.84 9.99
C LEU A 213 3.17 -1.90 11.07
N GLY A 214 2.11 -2.65 10.77
CA GLY A 214 0.89 -2.68 11.54
C GLY A 214 0.33 -4.07 11.67
N GLY A 215 -0.28 -4.39 12.81
CA GLY A 215 -1.06 -5.64 12.96
C GLY A 215 -1.20 -6.09 14.40
N ASP A 216 -1.83 -7.24 14.59
CA ASP A 216 -1.96 -7.91 15.89
C ASP A 216 -1.40 -9.33 15.82
N PHE A 217 -0.21 -9.55 16.41
CA PHE A 217 0.40 -10.88 16.48
C PHE A 217 -0.51 -11.90 17.16
N ARG A 218 -1.42 -11.49 18.06
CA ARG A 218 -2.35 -12.40 18.73
C ARG A 218 -3.41 -12.98 17.79
N GLN A 219 -3.88 -12.19 16.82
CA GLN A 219 -4.82 -12.67 15.81
C GLN A 219 -4.18 -13.74 14.91
N PHE A 220 -2.89 -13.59 14.63
CA PHE A 220 -2.12 -14.60 13.88
C PHE A 220 -2.03 -15.93 14.65
N PHE A 221 -1.62 -15.93 15.93
CA PHE A 221 -1.49 -17.18 16.69
C PHE A 221 -2.81 -17.91 16.95
N GLN A 222 -3.92 -17.19 17.16
CA GLN A 222 -5.25 -17.81 17.36
C GLN A 222 -5.73 -18.63 16.15
N SER A 223 -5.29 -18.27 14.93
CA SER A 223 -5.62 -19.04 13.72
C SER A 223 -4.88 -20.39 13.65
N PHE A 224 -3.74 -20.54 14.33
CA PHE A 224 -3.02 -21.82 14.43
C PHE A 224 -3.59 -22.72 15.54
N ASP A 225 -3.97 -22.15 16.68
CA ASP A 225 -4.56 -22.93 17.78
C ASP A 225 -5.90 -23.56 17.37
N SER A 226 -6.66 -22.90 16.49
CA SER A 226 -7.92 -23.41 15.95
C SER A 226 -7.77 -24.65 15.05
N GLN A 227 -6.55 -24.93 14.54
CA GLN A 227 -6.24 -26.14 13.77
C GLN A 227 -5.59 -27.25 14.62
N ALA A 228 -5.10 -26.92 15.82
CA ALA A 228 -4.53 -27.90 16.74
C ALA A 228 -5.60 -28.72 17.49
N ASP A 229 -6.83 -28.21 17.58
CA ASP A 229 -7.96 -28.88 18.24
C ASP A 229 -8.78 -29.81 17.30
N GLN A 230 -8.28 -30.11 16.09
CA GLN A 230 -8.92 -31.04 15.13
C GLN A 230 -8.12 -32.31 14.80
N ASN A 231 -7.08 -32.65 15.57
CA ASN A 231 -6.35 -33.91 15.42
C ASN A 231 -6.39 -34.79 16.68
#